data_AF-A0A3D4H6G7-F1
#
_entry.id   AF-A0A3D4H6G7-F1
#
_cell.length_a   1.000
_cell.length_b   1.000
_cell.length_c   1.000
_cell.angle_alpha   90.00
_cell.angle_beta   90.00
_cell.angle_gamma   90.00
#
_symmetry.space_group_name_H-M   'P 1'
#
loop_
_entity.id
_entity.type
_entity.pdbx_description
1 polymer ?
#
loop_
_entity_poly.entity_id
_entity_poly.type
_entity_poly.pdbx_seq_one_letter_code
_entity_poly.pdbx_strand_id
1 'polypeptide(L)' 'SPIYGMPIIEAHNAKTVFILKRGQGKGFSGLVNKLFVMDNSRMIYGDAKATISAMVNELKG' A
#
# COMPACT_ATOMS: atom_id res chain seq x y z
N SER A 1 -16.01 -5.56 12.68
CA SER A 1 -15.17 -5.83 11.50
C SER A 1 -14.48 -7.18 11.69
N PRO A 2 -14.37 -8.05 10.68
CA PRO A 2 -13.74 -9.38 10.78
C PRO A 2 -12.29 -9.41 11.30
N ILE A 3 -11.63 -8.25 11.37
CA ILE A 3 -10.25 -8.07 11.84
C ILE A 3 -10.16 -7.29 13.17
N TYR A 4 -11.29 -7.09 13.86
CA TYR A 4 -11.34 -6.33 15.11
C TYR A 4 -10.47 -6.99 16.19
N GLY A 5 -9.66 -6.19 16.89
CA GLY A 5 -8.75 -6.67 17.95
C GLY A 5 -7.39 -7.19 17.45
N MET A 6 -7.18 -7.32 16.14
CA MET A 6 -5.86 -7.64 15.60
C MET A 6 -4.92 -6.45 15.75
N PRO A 7 -3.67 -6.63 16.22
CA PRO A 7 -2.66 -5.57 16.18
C PRO A 7 -2.33 -5.24 14.71
N ILE A 8 -2.19 -3.94 14.41
CA ILE A 8 -1.86 -3.43 13.08
C ILE A 8 -0.71 -2.43 13.14
N ILE A 9 -0.08 -2.18 12.00
CA ILE A 9 0.85 -1.06 11.82
C ILE A 9 0.03 0.21 11.55
N GLU A 10 0.25 1.25 12.34
CA GLU A 10 -0.42 2.56 12.19
C GLU A 10 0.22 3.42 11.08
N ALA A 11 0.32 2.87 9.86
CA ALA A 11 0.99 3.54 8.74
C ALA A 11 0.38 4.90 8.37
N HIS A 12 -0.91 5.13 8.69
CA HIS A 12 -1.61 6.39 8.43
C HIS A 12 -1.05 7.60 9.18
N ASN A 13 -0.29 7.38 10.26
CA ASN A 13 0.36 8.45 11.02
C ASN A 13 1.55 9.09 10.27
N ALA A 14 2.01 8.48 9.17
CA ALA A 14 3.08 9.04 8.35
C ALA A 14 2.59 10.27 7.55
N LYS A 15 3.52 11.18 7.23
CA LYS A 15 3.24 12.36 6.36
C LYS A 15 2.71 11.95 4.99
N THR A 16 3.28 10.89 4.41
CA THR A 16 2.88 10.33 3.11
C THR A 16 2.95 8.81 3.18
N VAL A 17 1.93 8.13 2.64
CA VAL A 17 1.85 6.67 2.60
C VAL A 17 1.82 6.20 1.14
N PHE A 18 2.72 5.30 0.77
CA PHE A 18 2.70 4.66 -0.55
C PHE A 18 2.15 3.24 -0.44
N ILE A 19 1.13 2.93 -1.23
CA ILE A 19 0.52 1.59 -1.30
C ILE A 19 0.87 0.98 -2.66
N LEU A 20 1.70 -0.06 -2.67
CA LEU A 20 2.08 -0.80 -3.89
C LEU A 20 1.30 -2.11 -3.98
N LYS A 21 0.53 -2.28 -5.06
CA LYS A 21 -0.19 -3.54 -5.35
C LYS A 21 -0.50 -3.71 -6.83
N ARG A 22 -0.83 -4.93 -7.27
CA ARG A 22 -1.08 -5.23 -8.69
C ARG A 22 -2.37 -4.64 -9.28
N GLY A 23 -3.38 -4.32 -8.46
CA GLY A 23 -4.70 -3.86 -8.93
C GLY A 23 -5.67 -3.61 -7.77
N GLN A 24 -6.99 -3.68 -7.97
CA GLN A 24 -8.00 -3.40 -6.93
C GLN A 24 -8.39 -4.61 -6.06
N GLY A 25 -7.77 -5.77 -6.26
CA GLY A 25 -8.08 -6.99 -5.50
C GLY A 25 -7.99 -6.81 -3.98
N LYS A 26 -8.77 -7.60 -3.25
CA LYS A 26 -8.82 -7.59 -1.78
C LYS A 26 -7.76 -8.54 -1.21
N GLY A 27 -7.36 -8.28 0.03
CA GLY A 27 -6.53 -9.21 0.81
C GLY A 27 -7.33 -10.39 1.35
N PHE A 28 -6.68 -11.21 2.17
CA PHE A 28 -7.25 -12.43 2.76
C PHE A 28 -8.59 -12.19 3.48
N SER A 29 -8.71 -11.09 4.23
CA SER A 29 -9.94 -10.77 4.98
C SER A 29 -11.11 -10.30 4.11
N GLY A 30 -10.94 -10.11 2.81
CA GLY A 30 -12.01 -9.68 1.90
C GLY A 30 -12.54 -8.25 2.16
N LEU A 31 -11.82 -7.46 2.97
CA LEU A 31 -12.15 -6.07 3.29
C LEU A 31 -11.43 -5.09 2.36
N VAL A 32 -12.05 -3.93 2.15
CA VAL A 32 -11.41 -2.78 1.48
C VAL A 32 -10.69 -1.95 2.53
N ASN A 33 -9.41 -1.66 2.31
CA ASN A 33 -8.60 -0.89 3.25
C ASN A 33 -8.83 0.61 3.05
N LYS A 34 -9.14 1.33 4.15
CA LYS A 34 -9.35 2.78 4.13
C LYS A 34 -8.11 3.55 3.68
N LEU A 35 -6.90 3.03 3.91
CA LEU A 35 -5.64 3.62 3.44
C LEU A 35 -5.63 3.89 1.93
N PHE A 36 -6.45 3.16 1.14
CA PHE A 36 -6.47 3.32 -0.31
C PHE A 36 -7.08 4.64 -0.79
N VAL A 37 -7.81 5.35 0.08
CA VAL A 37 -8.55 6.58 -0.28
C VAL A 37 -8.23 7.76 0.64
N MET A 38 -7.24 7.64 1.52
CA MET A 38 -6.83 8.75 2.40
C MET A 38 -6.03 9.81 1.63
N ASP A 39 -6.16 11.07 2.03
CA ASP A 39 -5.55 12.21 1.32
C ASP A 39 -4.01 12.17 1.31
N ASN A 40 -3.40 11.60 2.35
CA ASN A 40 -1.95 11.41 2.45
C ASN A 40 -1.44 10.11 1.78
N SER A 41 -2.34 9.34 1.17
CA SER A 41 -2.00 8.08 0.52
C SER A 41 -1.79 8.23 -0.99
N ARG A 42 -0.85 7.47 -1.54
CA ARG A 42 -0.57 7.38 -2.98
C ARG A 42 -0.57 5.92 -3.38
N MET A 43 -1.41 5.59 -4.35
CA MET A 43 -1.54 4.23 -4.86
C MET A 43 -0.59 4.04 -6.05
N ILE A 44 0.21 2.98 -6.00
CA ILE A 44 1.13 2.58 -7.06
C ILE A 44 0.68 1.20 -7.55
N TYR A 45 0.35 1.10 -8.84
CA TYR A 45 -0.04 -0.16 -9.45
C TYR A 45 1.13 -0.82 -10.17
N GLY A 46 1.41 -2.07 -9.83
CA GLY A 46 2.46 -2.85 -10.48
C GLY A 46 2.79 -4.16 -9.78
N ASP A 47 3.59 -4.98 -10.44
CA ASP A 47 4.28 -6.10 -9.79
C ASP A 47 5.28 -5.56 -8.76
N ALA A 48 5.37 -6.20 -7.60
CA ALA A 48 6.19 -5.72 -6.50
C ALA A 48 7.68 -5.66 -6.87
N LYS A 49 8.21 -6.73 -7.47
CA LYS A 49 9.64 -6.81 -7.80
C LYS A 49 9.98 -5.85 -8.94
N ALA A 50 9.18 -5.85 -10.00
CA ALA A 50 9.41 -4.98 -11.15
C ALA A 50 9.38 -3.50 -10.75
N THR A 51 8.38 -3.08 -9.97
CA THR A 51 8.21 -1.68 -9.55
C THR A 51 9.36 -1.21 -8.68
N ILE A 52 9.73 -1.98 -7.65
CA ILE A 52 10.83 -1.60 -6.76
C ILE A 52 12.17 -1.60 -7.49
N SER A 53 12.44 -2.58 -8.37
CA SER A 53 13.68 -2.63 -9.14
C SER A 53 13.83 -1.43 -10.07
N ALA A 54 12.75 -1.03 -10.75
CA ALA A 54 12.74 0.15 -11.60
C ALA A 54 12.98 1.43 -10.79
N MET A 55 12.27 1.61 -9.66
CA MET A 55 12.46 2.77 -8.78
C MET A 55 13.90 2.89 -8.28
N VAL A 56 14.51 1.77 -7.84
CA VAL A 56 15.90 1.75 -7.40
C VAL A 56 16.85 2.12 -8.55
N ASN A 57 16.57 1.74 -9.79
CA ASN A 57 17.41 2.09 -10.93
C ASN A 57 17.31 3.58 -11.30
N GLU A 58 16.12 4.17 -11.24
CA GLU A 58 15.93 5.62 -11.47
C GLU A 58 16.66 6.48 -10.43
N LEU A 59 16.79 5.99 -9.19
CA LEU A 59 17.45 6.72 -8.09
C LEU A 59 18.99 6.56 -8.06
N LYS A 60 19.56 5.70 -8.90
CA LYS A 60 21.02 5.49 -8.98
C LYS A 60 21.77 6.55 -9.80
N GLY A 61 21.05 7.54 -10.34
CA GLY A 61 21.62 8.68 -11.06
C GLY A 61 22.49 9.57 -10.20
#